data_AF-A0A2E6ZNE6-F1
#
_entry.id   AF-A0A2E6ZNE6-F1
#
_cell.length_a   1.000
_cell.length_b   1.000
_cell.length_c   1.000
_cell.angle_alpha   90.00
_cell.angle_beta   90.00
_cell.angle_gamma   90.00
#
_symmetry.space_group_name_H-M   'P 1'
#
loop_
_entity.id
_entity.type
_entity.pdbx_description
1 polymer ?
#
loop_
_entity_poly.entity_id
_entity_poly.type
_entity_poly.pdbx_seq_one_letter_code
_entity_poly.pdbx_strand_id
1 'polypeptide(L)' 'MPGLNEDEIHALAKSVNLDIKNSDITDVAHSLNAMLEAIENINPEGINSVEPLPIILNERA' A
#
# COMPACT_ATOMS: atom_id res chain seq x y z
N MET A 1 6.82 -2.35 -11.21
CA MET A 1 6.02 -3.60 -11.18
C MET A 1 4.73 -3.43 -12.00
N PRO A 2 3.99 -4.49 -12.41
CA PRO A 2 2.61 -4.28 -12.83
C PRO A 2 1.81 -3.70 -11.65
N GLY A 3 0.96 -2.71 -11.91
CA GLY A 3 0.08 -2.13 -10.90
C GLY A 3 -0.94 -3.15 -10.38
N LEU A 4 -1.59 -2.81 -9.26
CA LEU A 4 -2.65 -3.60 -8.65
C LEU A 4 -3.89 -3.65 -9.55
N ASN A 5 -4.51 -4.82 -9.62
CA ASN A 5 -5.82 -5.02 -10.23
C ASN A 5 -6.97 -4.81 -9.23
N GLU A 6 -8.22 -4.79 -9.71
CA GLU A 6 -9.40 -4.51 -8.89
C GLU A 6 -9.59 -5.52 -7.74
N ASP A 7 -9.37 -6.82 -7.98
CA ASP A 7 -9.51 -7.86 -6.95
C ASP A 7 -8.49 -7.67 -5.82
N GLU A 8 -7.24 -7.31 -6.18
CA GLU A 8 -6.19 -7.00 -5.21
C GLU A 8 -6.53 -5.76 -4.39
N ILE A 9 -7.07 -4.72 -5.02
CA ILE A 9 -7.49 -3.49 -4.34
C ILE A 9 -8.64 -3.77 -3.37
N HIS A 10 -9.63 -4.57 -3.77
CA HIS A 10 -10.72 -4.99 -2.88
C HIS A 10 -10.22 -5.85 -1.71
N ALA A 11 -9.27 -6.74 -1.94
CA ALA A 11 -8.66 -7.54 -0.87
C ALA A 11 -7.93 -6.65 0.14
N LEU A 12 -7.16 -5.67 -0.34
CA LEU A 12 -6.46 -4.70 0.52
C LEU A 12 -7.44 -3.83 1.30
N ALA A 13 -8.51 -3.34 0.68
CA ALA A 13 -9.54 -2.56 1.36
C ALA A 13 -10.20 -3.36 2.50
N LYS A 14 -10.56 -4.62 2.25
CA LYS A 14 -11.12 -5.50 3.28
C LYS A 14 -10.16 -5.75 4.44
N SER A 15 -8.85 -5.80 4.19
CA SER A 15 -7.85 -6.01 5.25
C SER A 15 -7.85 -4.89 6.31
N VAL A 16 -8.27 -3.68 5.91
CA VAL A 16 -8.41 -2.52 6.79
C VAL A 16 -9.88 -2.21 7.12
N ASN A 17 -10.78 -3.18 6.90
CA ASN A 17 -12.21 -3.07 7.13
C ASN A 17 -12.87 -1.88 6.39
N LEU A 18 -12.39 -1.61 5.16
CA LEU A 18 -12.93 -0.61 4.25
C LEU A 18 -13.64 -1.31 3.08
N ASP A 19 -14.83 -0.81 2.73
CA ASP A 19 -15.60 -1.30 1.59
C ASP A 19 -15.62 -0.25 0.48
N ILE A 20 -15.01 -0.56 -0.66
CA ILE A 20 -14.94 0.32 -1.83
C ILE A 20 -16.12 -0.02 -2.73
N LYS A 21 -16.90 0.98 -3.14
CA LYS A 21 -17.98 0.78 -4.10
C LYS A 21 -17.41 0.55 -5.50
N ASN A 22 -18.07 -0.28 -6.29
CA ASN A 22 -17.68 -0.51 -7.70
C ASN A 22 -17.68 0.77 -8.54
N SER A 23 -18.42 1.82 -8.15
CA SER A 23 -18.37 3.12 -8.83
C SER A 23 -17.03 3.84 -8.66
N ASP A 24 -16.31 3.54 -7.58
CA ASP A 24 -15.14 4.29 -7.13
C ASP A 24 -13.84 3.50 -7.37
N ILE A 25 -13.94 2.21 -7.75
CA ILE A 25 -12.80 1.29 -7.84
C ILE A 25 -11.76 1.74 -8.87
N THR A 26 -12.21 2.26 -10.01
CA THR A 26 -11.32 2.75 -11.08
C THR A 26 -10.47 3.93 -10.61
N ASP A 27 -11.08 4.89 -9.91
CA ASP A 27 -10.38 6.08 -9.42
C ASP A 27 -9.39 5.71 -8.30
N VAL A 28 -9.79 4.78 -7.43
CA VAL A 28 -8.92 4.24 -6.40
C VAL A 28 -7.74 3.49 -7.02
N ALA A 29 -7.98 2.68 -8.05
CA ALA A 29 -6.94 1.95 -8.77
C ALA A 29 -5.92 2.89 -9.42
N HIS A 30 -6.38 3.93 -10.11
CA HIS A 30 -5.49 4.96 -10.66
C HIS A 30 -4.65 5.63 -9.57
N SER A 31 -5.27 6.02 -8.46
CA SER A 31 -4.59 6.70 -7.36
C SER A 31 -3.53 5.80 -6.69
N LEU A 32 -3.89 4.55 -6.38
CA LEU A 32 -2.98 3.59 -5.75
C LEU A 32 -1.81 3.25 -6.66
N ASN A 33 -2.06 2.99 -7.94
CA ASN A 33 -1.01 2.64 -8.89
C ASN A 33 -0.04 3.81 -9.15
N ALA A 34 -0.54 5.04 -9.20
CA ALA A 34 0.32 6.23 -9.29
C ALA A 34 1.19 6.41 -8.02
N MET A 35 0.64 6.15 -6.83
CA MET A 35 1.41 6.20 -5.58
C MET A 35 2.47 5.09 -5.52
N LEU A 36 2.15 3.88 -5.95
CA LEU A 36 3.12 2.77 -6.01
C LEU A 36 4.27 3.08 -6.96
N GLU A 37 3.97 3.61 -8.15
CA GLU A 37 4.98 4.06 -9.10
C GLU A 37 5.86 5.19 -8.52
N ALA A 38 5.25 6.15 -7.83
CA ALA A 38 6.00 7.21 -7.16
C ALA A 38 6.94 6.65 -6.09
N ILE A 39 6.50 5.69 -5.29
CA ILE A 39 7.30 5.04 -4.24
C ILE A 39 8.43 4.19 -4.84
N GLU A 40 8.17 3.43 -5.91
CA GLU A 40 9.21 2.66 -6.61
C GLU A 40 10.39 3.54 -7.07
N ASN A 41 10.11 4.81 -7.39
CA ASN A 41 11.12 5.78 -7.80
C ASN A 41 11.85 6.47 -6.64
N ILE A 42 11.44 6.23 -5.38
CA ILE A 42 12.13 6.76 -4.19
C ILE A 42 13.30 5.84 -3.85
N ASN A 43 14.53 6.34 -4.06
CA ASN A 43 15.76 5.67 -3.67
C ASN A 43 16.64 6.60 -2.80
N PRO A 44 16.38 6.68 -1.48
CA PRO A 44 17.11 7.58 -0.59
C PRO A 44 18.55 7.09 -0.40
N GLU A 45 19.51 8.01 -0.50
CA GLU A 45 20.92 7.67 -0.23
C GLU A 45 21.09 7.11 1.19
N GLY A 46 21.84 6.02 1.32
CA GLY A 46 22.15 5.42 2.61
C GLY A 46 21.02 4.61 3.25
N ILE A 47 19.91 4.34 2.55
CA ILE A 47 18.79 3.55 3.11
C ILE A 47 19.21 2.14 3.57
N ASN A 48 20.16 1.53 2.87
CA ASN A 48 20.72 0.21 3.23
C ASN A 48 21.65 0.25 4.46
N SER A 49 22.02 1.44 4.93
CA SER A 49 22.92 1.62 6.08
C SER A 49 22.17 1.89 7.38
N VAL A 50 20.83 2.00 7.34
CA VAL A 50 19.98 2.26 8.50
C VAL A 50 19.28 0.97 8.89
N GLU A 51 19.36 0.59 10.17
CA GLU A 51 18.59 -0.54 10.68
C GLU A 51 17.08 -0.24 10.65
N PRO A 52 16.22 -1.18 10.21
CA PRO A 52 14.77 -1.00 10.25
C PRO A 52 14.28 -0.77 11.68
N LEU A 53 13.25 0.07 11.83
CA LEU A 53 12.59 0.23 13.11
C LEU A 53 11.98 -1.12 13.56
N PRO A 54 12.21 -1.55 14.81
CA PRO A 54 11.67 -2.81 15.30
C PRO A 54 10.14 -2.73 15.38
N ILE A 55 9.46 -3.81 14.97
CA ILE A 55 8.01 -3.93 15.13
C ILE A 55 7.72 -4.23 16.60
N ILE A 56 7.19 -3.24 17.31
CA ILE A 56 6.71 -3.41 18.69
C ILE A 56 5.26 -3.89 18.63
N LEU A 57 5.05 -5.19 18.84
CA LEU A 57 3.71 -5.73 19.00
C LEU A 57 3.25 -5.43 20.44
N ASN A 58 2.34 -4.47 20.61
CA ASN A 58 1.61 -4.34 21.88
C ASN A 58 0.67 -5.55 22.00
N GLU A 59 1.05 -6.51 22.85
CA GLU A 59 0.13 -7.55 23.30
C GLU A 59 -1.03 -6.86 24.01
N ARG A 60 -2.25 -7.01 23.48
CA ARG A 60 -3.45 -6.52 24.17
C ARG A 60 -3.56 -7.28 25.50
N ALA A 61 -3.51 -6.54 26.60
CA ALA A 61 -3.87 -7.04 27.93
C ALA A 61 -5.37 -7.39 28.00
#